data_AF-E6LK94-F1
#
_entry.id   AF-E6LK94-F1
#
_cell.length_a   1.000
_cell.length_b   1.000
_cell.length_c   1.000
_cell.angle_alpha   90.00
_cell.angle_beta   90.00
_cell.angle_gamma   90.00
#
_symmetry.space_group_name_H-M   'P 1'
#
loop_
_entity.id
_entity.type
_entity.pdbx_description
1 polymer ?
#
loop_
_entity_poly.entity_id
_entity_poly.type
_entity_poly.pdbx_seq_one_letter_code
_entity_poly.pdbx_strand_id
1 'polypeptide(L)'
;MQTDNKELKVTLKKYLGQYYRAKIKRKQLEIRLKNFREEMAGTQGVKYSPVPGGQSGSQISSTENAVMRAMEIEERIVKQQAQVQKAMLAVMEFMDFLPIDSVERSILEYRHIDCLHWEQIPARISYSKASCHKYYNAGIDMLLSCSDVQETLQKYIGLVK
;
A
#
# COMPACT_ATOMS: atom_id res chain seq x y z
N MET A 1 -22.68 11.77 -16.68
CA MET A 1 -21.98 10.57 -17.17
C MET A 1 -22.40 9.44 -16.24
N GLN A 2 -23.28 8.55 -16.69
CA GLN A 2 -23.80 7.48 -15.84
C GLN A 2 -22.76 6.34 -15.85
N THR A 3 -21.97 6.22 -14.80
CA THR A 3 -20.95 5.16 -14.69
C THR A 3 -21.64 3.80 -14.61
N ASP A 4 -21.22 2.85 -15.44
CA ASP A 4 -21.77 1.49 -15.42
C ASP A 4 -21.53 0.86 -14.04
N ASN A 5 -22.53 0.17 -13.48
CA ASN A 5 -22.44 -0.51 -12.19
C ASN A 5 -21.25 -1.50 -12.17
N LYS A 6 -20.94 -2.14 -13.30
CA LYS A 6 -19.73 -2.98 -13.43
C LYS A 6 -18.44 -2.19 -13.21
N GLU A 7 -18.34 -0.99 -13.77
CA GLU A 7 -17.19 -0.09 -13.60
C GLU A 7 -17.07 0.39 -12.15
N LEU A 8 -18.19 0.73 -11.49
CA LEU A 8 -18.22 1.05 -10.07
C LEU A 8 -17.73 -0.11 -9.20
N LYS A 9 -18.15 -1.35 -9.50
CA LYS A 9 -17.70 -2.54 -8.76
C LYS A 9 -16.21 -2.79 -8.91
N VAL A 10 -15.64 -2.60 -10.10
CA VAL A 10 -14.19 -2.68 -10.33
C VAL A 10 -13.47 -1.56 -9.56
N THR A 11 -13.99 -0.34 -9.62
CA THR A 11 -13.43 0.82 -8.94
C THR A 11 -13.45 0.65 -7.43
N LEU A 12 -14.54 0.15 -6.86
CA LEU A 12 -14.65 -0.13 -5.43
C LEU A 12 -13.63 -1.18 -4.99
N LYS A 13 -13.51 -2.30 -5.72
CA LYS A 13 -12.48 -3.30 -5.42
C LYS A 13 -11.07 -2.71 -5.52
N LYS A 14 -10.83 -1.82 -6.47
CA LYS A 14 -9.57 -1.08 -6.57
C LYS A 14 -9.40 -0.19 -5.35
N TYR A 15 -10.38 0.64 -4.99
CA TYR A 15 -10.35 1.52 -3.83
C TYR A 15 -10.04 0.75 -2.54
N LEU A 16 -10.79 -0.31 -2.24
CA LEU A 16 -10.56 -1.14 -1.05
C LEU A 16 -9.15 -1.75 -1.02
N GLY A 17 -8.63 -2.17 -2.19
CA GLY A 17 -7.27 -2.69 -2.31
C GLY A 17 -6.16 -1.65 -2.22
N GLN A 18 -6.45 -0.36 -2.04
CA GLN A 18 -5.44 0.70 -2.02
C GLN A 18 -4.51 0.60 -0.82
N TYR A 19 -5.03 0.19 0.34
CA TYR A 19 -4.23 -0.01 1.56
C TYR A 19 -3.16 -1.09 1.34
N TYR A 20 -3.57 -2.26 0.82
CA TYR A 20 -2.63 -3.33 0.48
C TYR A 20 -1.53 -2.85 -0.47
N ARG A 21 -1.89 -2.15 -1.56
CA ARG A 21 -0.92 -1.63 -2.53
C ARG A 21 0.03 -0.61 -1.90
N ALA A 22 -0.46 0.28 -1.04
CA ALA A 22 0.36 1.24 -0.33
C ALA A 22 1.36 0.54 0.61
N LYS A 23 0.91 -0.50 1.34
CA LYS A 23 1.74 -1.31 2.24
C LYS A 23 2.87 -2.03 1.49
N ILE A 24 2.56 -2.62 0.32
CA ILE A 24 3.55 -3.27 -0.54
C ILE A 24 4.57 -2.26 -1.07
N LYS A 25 4.13 -1.09 -1.57
CA LYS A 25 5.04 -0.04 -2.06
C LYS A 25 6.00 0.43 -0.96
N ARG A 26 5.52 0.65 0.26
CA ARG A 26 6.37 1.00 1.41
C ARG A 26 7.41 -0.09 1.68
N LYS A 27 6.97 -1.35 1.80
CA LYS A 27 7.87 -2.49 2.06
C LYS A 27 8.95 -2.62 0.97
N GLN A 28 8.61 -2.37 -0.28
CA GLN A 28 9.58 -2.38 -1.39
C GLN A 28 10.64 -1.28 -1.23
N LEU A 29 10.27 -0.07 -0.77
CA LEU A 29 11.24 1.00 -0.51
C LEU A 29 12.16 0.65 0.67
N GLU A 30 11.63 0.05 1.73
CA GLU A 30 12.43 -0.41 2.88
C GLU A 30 13.44 -1.48 2.48
N ILE A 31 13.03 -2.45 1.65
CA ILE A 31 13.93 -3.47 1.10
C ILE A 31 15.01 -2.82 0.24
N ARG A 32 14.66 -1.87 -0.62
CA ARG A 32 15.64 -1.15 -1.47
C ARG A 32 16.63 -0.36 -0.62
N LEU A 33 16.18 0.32 0.44
CA LEU A 33 17.07 1.04 1.37
C LEU A 33 18.02 0.08 2.08
N LYS A 34 17.51 -1.07 2.54
CA LYS A 34 18.32 -2.10 3.17
C LYS A 34 19.41 -2.61 2.21
N ASN A 35 19.04 -3.00 1.00
CA ASN A 35 20.01 -3.48 0.01
C ASN A 35 21.04 -2.40 -0.34
N PHE A 36 20.62 -1.15 -0.51
CA PHE A 36 21.51 -0.02 -0.76
C PHE A 36 22.54 0.16 0.37
N ARG A 37 22.12 0.04 1.63
CA ARG A 37 23.03 0.12 2.79
C ARG A 37 24.01 -1.06 2.85
N GLU A 38 23.55 -2.26 2.53
CA GLU A 38 24.40 -3.46 2.48
C GLU A 38 25.46 -3.36 1.38
N GLU A 39 25.11 -2.86 0.20
CA GLU A 39 26.06 -2.57 -0.89
C GLU A 39 27.13 -1.54 -0.47
N MET A 40 26.72 -0.49 0.25
CA MET A 40 27.65 0.53 0.77
C MET A 40 28.56 0.00 1.89
N ALA A 41 28.08 -0.93 2.72
CA ALA A 41 28.91 -1.58 3.72
C ALA A 41 29.92 -2.57 3.09
N GLY A 42 29.50 -3.31 2.06
CA GLY A 42 30.34 -4.28 1.34
C GLY A 42 31.48 -3.65 0.53
N THR A 43 31.37 -2.37 0.17
CA THR A 43 32.42 -1.63 -0.57
C THR A 43 33.54 -1.08 0.32
N GLN A 44 33.45 -1.23 1.64
CA GLN A 44 34.48 -0.79 2.62
C GLN A 44 35.80 -1.60 2.57
N GLY A 45 35.93 -2.59 1.68
CA GLY A 45 37.13 -3.42 1.51
C GLY A 45 38.20 -2.88 0.56
N VAL A 46 38.02 -1.69 -0.04
CA VAL A 46 39.03 -1.10 -0.95
C VAL A 46 40.14 -0.44 -0.14
N LYS A 47 41.30 -1.11 -0.06
CA LYS A 47 42.54 -0.61 0.55
C LYS A 47 42.88 0.79 0.00
N TYR A 48 42.90 1.78 0.88
CA TYR A 48 43.52 3.07 0.57
C TYR A 48 45.03 2.89 0.42
N SER A 49 45.56 3.19 -0.77
CA SER A 49 46.99 3.43 -0.96
C SER A 49 47.23 4.94 -0.83
N PRO A 50 48.17 5.40 0.03
CA PRO A 50 48.43 6.82 0.19
C PRO A 50 49.27 7.31 -0.99
N VAL A 51 48.68 8.07 -1.90
CA VAL A 51 49.44 8.83 -2.90
C VAL A 51 49.19 10.33 -2.67
N PRO A 52 50.24 11.15 -2.48
CA PRO A 52 50.10 12.57 -2.23
C PRO A 52 50.04 13.35 -3.56
N GLY A 53 49.12 14.29 -3.68
CA GLY A 53 49.24 15.36 -4.70
C GLY A 53 47.93 15.84 -5.33
N GLY A 54 47.43 16.98 -4.84
CA GLY A 54 47.08 18.14 -5.67
C GLY A 54 45.82 18.16 -6.55
N GLN A 55 45.04 19.22 -6.34
CA GLN A 55 44.16 19.97 -7.25
C GLN A 55 42.63 19.72 -7.26
N SER A 56 41.95 20.75 -6.75
CA SER A 56 40.70 21.40 -7.19
C SER A 56 39.63 20.58 -7.94
N GLY A 57 38.52 20.43 -7.24
CA GLY A 57 37.19 20.15 -7.78
C GLY A 57 36.34 19.67 -6.62
N SER A 58 35.23 20.35 -6.32
CA SER A 58 34.27 20.02 -5.26
C SER A 58 33.67 18.63 -5.46
N GLN A 59 34.44 17.57 -5.18
CA GLN A 59 34.01 16.19 -5.17
C GLN A 59 33.42 15.93 -3.80
N ILE A 60 32.11 16.14 -3.67
CA ILE A 60 31.31 15.53 -2.60
C ILE A 60 31.79 14.08 -2.48
N SER A 61 32.30 13.72 -1.30
CA SER A 61 32.90 12.39 -1.08
C SER A 61 31.90 11.32 -1.54
N SER A 62 32.37 10.23 -2.15
CA SER A 62 31.51 9.10 -2.54
C SER A 62 30.59 8.65 -1.39
N THR A 63 31.11 8.73 -0.16
CA THR A 63 30.39 8.49 1.09
C THR A 63 29.30 9.52 1.37
N GLU A 64 29.57 10.80 1.15
CA GLU A 64 28.60 11.90 1.37
C GLU A 64 27.42 11.81 0.38
N ASN A 65 27.70 11.48 -0.89
CA ASN A 65 26.67 11.20 -1.88
C ASN A 65 25.80 9.98 -1.50
N ALA A 66 26.39 8.93 -0.93
CA ALA A 66 25.67 7.75 -0.48
C ALA A 66 24.75 8.07 0.71
N VAL A 67 25.23 8.87 1.68
CA VAL A 67 24.43 9.32 2.83
C VAL A 67 23.25 10.16 2.37
N MET A 68 23.47 11.13 1.48
CA MET A 68 22.39 11.98 0.95
C MET A 68 21.29 11.15 0.27
N ARG A 69 21.66 10.17 -0.57
CA ARG A 69 20.69 9.27 -1.21
C ARG A 69 19.93 8.39 -0.22
N ALA A 70 20.60 7.90 0.82
CA ALA A 70 19.92 7.13 1.87
C ALA A 70 18.86 7.99 2.58
N MET A 71 19.20 9.24 2.91
CA MET A 71 18.26 10.19 3.52
C MET A 71 17.06 10.48 2.62
N GLU A 72 17.26 10.67 1.31
CA GLU A 72 16.16 10.85 0.35
C GLU A 72 15.21 9.64 0.30
N ILE A 73 15.76 8.42 0.36
CA ILE A 73 14.95 7.19 0.38
C ILE A 73 14.16 7.09 1.69
N GLU A 74 14.78 7.43 2.83
CA GLU A 74 14.12 7.46 4.13
C GLU A 74 12.97 8.47 4.15
N GLU A 75 13.18 9.68 3.63
CA GLU A 75 12.13 10.69 3.53
C GLU A 75 10.94 10.18 2.69
N ARG A 76 11.21 9.49 1.58
CA ARG A 76 10.18 8.85 0.75
C ARG A 76 9.43 7.74 1.52
N ILE A 77 10.12 6.96 2.35
CA ILE A 77 9.49 5.94 3.20
C ILE A 77 8.53 6.60 4.21
N VAL A 78 8.94 7.70 4.86
CA VAL A 78 8.10 8.46 5.80
C VAL A 78 6.85 9.00 5.09
N LYS A 79 7.01 9.62 3.92
CA LYS A 79 5.86 10.07 3.10
C LYS A 79 4.95 8.90 2.74
N GLN A 80 5.50 7.76 2.36
CA GLN A 80 4.73 6.57 2.02
C GLN A 80 4.00 5.97 3.24
N GLN A 81 4.58 6.05 4.44
CA GLN A 81 3.93 5.63 5.69
C GLN A 81 2.65 6.45 5.97
N ALA A 82 2.69 7.76 5.79
CA ALA A 82 1.51 8.60 5.91
C ALA A 82 0.42 8.22 4.88
N GLN A 83 0.82 7.88 3.65
CA GLN A 83 -0.12 7.39 2.63
C GLN A 83 -0.72 6.03 2.98
N VAL A 84 0.04 5.13 3.61
CA VAL A 84 -0.48 3.84 4.11
C VAL A 84 -1.53 4.05 5.19
N GLN A 85 -1.29 4.96 6.15
CA GLN A 85 -2.24 5.28 7.21
C GLN A 85 -3.52 5.91 6.64
N LYS A 86 -3.38 6.90 5.75
CA LYS A 86 -4.52 7.50 5.05
C LYS A 86 -5.35 6.46 4.29
N ALA A 87 -4.67 5.56 3.57
CA ALA A 87 -5.32 4.48 2.84
C ALA A 87 -6.05 3.50 3.76
N MET A 88 -5.52 3.19 4.94
CA MET A 88 -6.15 2.33 5.93
C MET A 88 -7.45 2.95 6.45
N LEU A 89 -7.40 4.21 6.90
CA LEU A 89 -8.57 4.93 7.41
C LEU A 89 -9.67 5.01 6.36
N ALA A 90 -9.32 5.34 5.12
CA ALA A 90 -10.27 5.38 4.00
C ALA A 90 -10.98 4.03 3.75
N VAL A 91 -10.29 2.91 3.95
CA VAL A 91 -10.89 1.57 3.83
C VAL A 91 -11.77 1.25 5.03
N MET A 92 -11.36 1.64 6.25
CA MET A 92 -12.16 1.48 7.46
C MET A 92 -13.47 2.25 7.40
N GLU A 93 -13.44 3.49 6.92
CA GLU A 93 -14.64 4.31 6.70
C GLU A 93 -15.65 3.61 5.78
N PHE A 94 -15.18 2.85 4.78
CA PHE A 94 -16.07 2.07 3.93
C PHE A 94 -16.71 0.89 4.68
N MET A 95 -16.00 0.26 5.60
CA MET A 95 -16.54 -0.84 6.41
C MET A 95 -17.64 -0.36 7.36
N ASP A 96 -17.63 0.91 7.77
CA ASP A 96 -18.64 1.48 8.66
C ASP A 96 -20.04 1.61 8.04
N PHE A 97 -20.15 1.53 6.71
CA PHE A 97 -21.44 1.43 6.02
C PHE A 97 -22.05 0.02 6.08
N LEU A 98 -21.33 -0.98 6.60
CA LEU A 98 -21.81 -2.34 6.76
C LEU A 98 -22.21 -2.62 8.21
N PRO A 99 -23.24 -3.47 8.45
CA PRO A 99 -23.61 -3.86 9.79
C PRO A 99 -22.42 -4.50 10.52
N ILE A 100 -22.19 -4.08 11.78
CA ILE A 100 -21.02 -4.45 12.59
C ILE A 100 -20.84 -5.96 12.68
N ASP A 101 -21.92 -6.70 12.94
CA ASP A 101 -21.88 -8.15 13.13
C ASP A 101 -22.14 -8.96 11.85
N SER A 102 -22.06 -8.32 10.67
CA SER A 102 -22.28 -9.01 9.40
C SER A 102 -21.06 -9.85 8.98
N VAL A 103 -21.37 -10.98 8.34
CA VAL A 103 -20.38 -11.87 7.73
C VAL A 103 -19.68 -11.16 6.56
N GLU A 104 -20.42 -10.34 5.82
CA GLU A 104 -19.95 -9.49 4.73
C GLU A 104 -18.86 -8.52 5.19
N ARG A 105 -19.12 -7.78 6.29
CA ARG A 105 -18.14 -6.86 6.89
C ARG A 105 -16.90 -7.62 7.33
N SER A 106 -17.06 -8.68 8.11
CA SER A 106 -15.94 -9.50 8.61
C SER A 106 -15.02 -9.98 7.48
N ILE A 107 -15.59 -10.49 6.38
CA ILE A 107 -14.80 -10.95 5.22
C ILE A 107 -14.07 -9.80 4.53
N LEU A 108 -14.72 -8.63 4.38
CA LEU A 108 -14.11 -7.46 3.77
C LEU A 108 -12.99 -6.88 4.63
N GLU A 109 -13.15 -6.84 5.95
CA GLU A 109 -12.11 -6.44 6.90
C GLU A 109 -10.91 -7.39 6.85
N TYR A 110 -11.15 -8.71 6.92
CA TYR A 110 -10.08 -9.71 6.76
C TYR A 110 -9.33 -9.52 5.45
N ARG A 111 -10.05 -9.21 4.36
CA ARG A 111 -9.45 -9.07 3.05
C ARG A 111 -8.67 -7.77 2.88
N HIS A 112 -9.24 -6.64 3.29
CA HIS A 112 -8.75 -5.32 2.89
C HIS A 112 -8.09 -4.54 4.01
N ILE A 113 -8.36 -4.86 5.28
CA ILE A 113 -7.69 -4.28 6.45
C ILE A 113 -6.61 -5.23 6.93
N ASP A 114 -6.95 -6.47 7.27
CA ASP A 114 -5.96 -7.45 7.73
C ASP A 114 -5.06 -7.97 6.59
N CYS A 115 -5.44 -7.68 5.34
CA CYS A 115 -4.71 -8.07 4.14
C CYS A 115 -4.51 -9.59 4.00
N LEU A 116 -5.48 -10.39 4.44
CA LEU A 116 -5.40 -11.84 4.35
C LEU A 116 -5.59 -12.35 2.92
N HIS A 117 -4.86 -13.42 2.59
CA HIS A 117 -5.05 -14.17 1.37
C HIS A 117 -6.37 -14.96 1.40
N TRP A 118 -6.93 -15.25 0.22
CA TRP A 118 -8.22 -15.97 0.11
C TRP A 118 -8.18 -17.35 0.74
N GLU A 119 -7.00 -17.97 0.79
CA GLU A 119 -6.77 -19.28 1.39
C GLU A 119 -6.90 -19.24 2.92
N GLN A 120 -6.70 -18.07 3.53
CA GLN A 120 -6.70 -17.90 4.99
C GLN A 120 -8.07 -17.52 5.55
N ILE A 121 -8.89 -16.80 4.78
CA ILE A 121 -10.19 -16.29 5.23
C ILE A 121 -11.17 -17.40 5.64
N PRO A 122 -11.37 -18.49 4.86
CA PRO A 122 -12.28 -19.58 5.22
C PRO A 122 -12.02 -20.18 6.60
N ALA A 123 -10.76 -20.31 6.99
CA ALA A 123 -10.36 -20.85 8.28
C ALA A 123 -10.67 -19.88 9.45
N ARG A 124 -10.72 -18.57 9.20
CA ARG A 124 -11.04 -17.55 10.22
C ARG A 124 -12.52 -17.48 10.55
N ILE A 125 -13.37 -17.63 9.52
CA ILE A 125 -14.81 -17.43 9.65
C ILE A 125 -15.61 -18.76 9.63
N SER A 126 -14.91 -19.89 9.51
CA SER A 126 -15.50 -21.24 9.49
C SER A 126 -16.53 -21.46 8.36
N TYR A 127 -16.38 -20.77 7.24
CA TYR A 127 -17.20 -20.96 6.02
C TYR A 127 -16.40 -21.61 4.90
N SER A 128 -17.10 -22.20 3.93
CA SER A 128 -16.47 -22.67 2.69
C SER A 128 -15.94 -21.49 1.84
N LYS A 129 -14.93 -21.75 1.01
CA LYS A 129 -14.37 -20.74 0.08
C LYS A 129 -15.44 -20.11 -0.83
N ALA A 130 -16.38 -20.92 -1.33
CA ALA A 130 -17.49 -20.46 -2.15
C ALA A 130 -18.43 -19.51 -1.38
N SER A 131 -18.77 -19.85 -0.14
CA SER A 131 -19.59 -18.99 0.73
C SER A 131 -18.89 -17.68 1.04
N CYS A 132 -17.58 -17.72 1.32
CA CYS A 132 -16.78 -16.51 1.54
C CYS A 132 -16.84 -15.57 0.34
N HIS A 133 -16.69 -16.08 -0.89
CA HIS A 133 -16.83 -15.26 -2.09
C HIS A 133 -18.26 -14.73 -2.31
N LYS A 134 -19.28 -15.51 -1.95
CA LYS A 134 -20.68 -15.06 -2.03
C LYS A 134 -20.91 -13.86 -1.11
N TYR A 135 -20.56 -13.98 0.17
CA TYR A 135 -20.69 -12.90 1.15
C TYR A 135 -19.81 -11.70 0.80
N TYR A 136 -18.58 -11.92 0.31
CA TYR A 136 -17.75 -10.82 -0.19
C TYR A 136 -18.45 -10.02 -1.29
N ASN A 137 -19.02 -10.69 -2.29
CA ASN A 137 -19.72 -9.99 -3.37
C ASN A 137 -20.99 -9.31 -2.86
N ALA A 138 -21.72 -9.92 -1.92
CA ALA A 138 -22.87 -9.30 -1.27
C ALA A 138 -22.47 -8.02 -0.52
N GLY A 139 -21.38 -8.04 0.25
CA GLY A 139 -20.86 -6.84 0.92
C GLY A 139 -20.45 -5.74 -0.06
N ILE A 140 -19.82 -6.10 -1.17
CA ILE A 140 -19.52 -5.15 -2.25
C ILE A 140 -20.79 -4.53 -2.82
N ASP A 141 -21.86 -5.32 -3.01
CA ASP A 141 -23.13 -4.82 -3.53
C ASP A 141 -23.86 -3.94 -2.50
N MET A 142 -23.77 -4.26 -1.20
CA MET A 142 -24.26 -3.41 -0.10
C MET A 142 -23.53 -2.08 -0.04
N LEU A 143 -22.20 -2.06 -0.18
CA LEU A 143 -21.45 -0.80 -0.23
C LEU A 143 -21.89 0.05 -1.42
N LEU A 144 -22.11 -0.56 -2.58
CA LEU A 144 -22.57 0.16 -3.77
C LEU A 144 -24.01 0.63 -3.70
N SER A 145 -24.85 0.13 -2.79
CA SER A 145 -26.21 0.67 -2.61
C SER A 145 -26.22 1.98 -1.81
N CYS A 146 -25.13 2.32 -1.14
CA CYS A 146 -24.98 3.58 -0.41
C CYS A 146 -24.56 4.73 -1.35
N SER A 147 -25.30 5.84 -1.32
CA SER A 147 -24.99 7.04 -2.12
C SER A 147 -23.62 7.63 -1.78
N ASP A 148 -23.26 7.69 -0.51
CA ASP A 148 -22.02 8.33 -0.04
C ASP A 148 -20.77 7.58 -0.53
N VAL A 149 -20.88 6.24 -0.57
CA VAL A 149 -19.86 5.36 -1.17
C VAL A 149 -19.74 5.66 -2.66
N GLN A 150 -20.85 5.73 -3.40
CA GLN A 150 -20.83 6.04 -4.83
C GLN A 150 -20.19 7.40 -5.12
N GLU A 151 -20.55 8.45 -4.38
CA GLU A 151 -19.97 9.78 -4.52
C GLU A 151 -18.46 9.78 -4.27
N THR A 152 -18.02 9.08 -3.23
CA THR A 152 -16.59 8.96 -2.90
C THR A 152 -15.82 8.23 -4.01
N LEU A 153 -16.41 7.19 -4.60
CA LEU A 153 -15.83 6.49 -5.74
C LEU A 153 -15.76 7.36 -6.99
N GLN A 154 -16.76 8.21 -7.25
CA GLN A 154 -16.73 9.15 -8.39
C GLN A 154 -15.59 10.16 -8.24
N LYS A 155 -15.42 10.72 -7.04
CA LYS A 155 -14.27 11.61 -6.73
C LYS A 155 -12.95 10.86 -6.93
N TYR A 156 -12.85 9.62 -6.48
CA TYR A 156 -11.67 8.78 -6.67
C TYR A 156 -11.37 8.51 -8.16
N ILE A 157 -12.39 8.25 -8.98
CA ILE A 157 -12.23 8.09 -10.44
C ILE A 157 -11.65 9.37 -11.06
N GLY A 158 -12.16 10.54 -10.66
CA GLY A 158 -11.66 11.83 -11.15
C GLY A 158 -10.21 12.12 -10.76
N LEU A 159 -9.71 11.57 -9.65
CA LEU A 159 -8.32 11.72 -9.20
C LEU A 159 -7.34 10.75 -9.88
N VAL A 160 -7.83 9.65 -10.45
CA VAL A 160 -6.99 8.56 -11.01
C VAL A 160 -6.98 8.57 -12.55
N LYS A 161 -7.81 9.40 -13.18
CA LYS A 161 -7.74 9.73 -14.61
C LYS A 161 -6.65 10.78 -14.85
#